data_AF-A0A060ZAP1-F1
#
_entry.id   AF-A0A060ZAP1-F1
#
_cell.length_a   1.000
_cell.length_b   1.000
_cell.length_c   1.000
_cell.angle_alpha   90.00
_cell.angle_beta   90.00
_cell.angle_gamma   90.00
#
_symmetry.space_group_name_H-M   'P 1'
#
loop_
_entity.id
_entity.type
_entity.pdbx_description
1 polymer ?
#
loop_
_entity_poly.entity_id
_entity_poly.type
_entity_poly.pdbx_seq_one_letter_code
_entity_poly.pdbx_strand_id
1 'polypeptide(L)'
;GIIPLENLCVREVVYARKPYCLELYNPNSRGQKIKACKTETDGRVVEGKHQSYMICAATAEERDTWIESIRASITKDPFYDLVSVRKKKVINQAPQD
;
A
#
# COMPACT_ATOMS: atom_id res chain seq x y z
N GLY A 1 9.44 8.53 -3.30
CA GLY A 1 8.68 8.23 -2.08
C GLY A 1 9.03 6.83 -1.61
N ILE A 2 8.67 6.48 -0.38
CA ILE A 2 8.96 5.16 0.22
C ILE A 2 7.65 4.53 0.66
N ILE A 3 7.44 3.27 0.28
CA ILE A 3 6.27 2.46 0.65
C ILE A 3 6.79 1.21 1.35
N PRO A 4 6.67 1.08 2.68
CA PRO A 4 6.91 -0.19 3.36
C PRO A 4 5.92 -1.26 2.85
N LEU A 5 6.41 -2.45 2.56
CA LEU A 5 5.60 -3.57 2.02
C LEU A 5 4.97 -4.44 3.11
N GLU A 6 5.17 -4.10 4.38
CA GLU A 6 4.58 -4.77 5.53
C GLU A 6 3.04 -4.82 5.41
N ASN A 7 2.46 -6.02 5.50
CA ASN A 7 1.00 -6.24 5.52
C ASN A 7 0.26 -5.72 4.28
N LEU A 8 0.98 -5.55 3.17
CA LEU A 8 0.40 -5.31 1.87
C LEU A 8 0.29 -6.61 1.08
N CYS A 9 -0.48 -6.56 0.01
CA CYS A 9 -0.55 -7.58 -1.02
C CYS A 9 -0.44 -6.93 -2.39
N VAL A 10 0.01 -7.72 -3.35
CA VAL A 10 0.09 -7.30 -4.75
C VAL A 10 -0.72 -8.23 -5.64
N ARG A 11 -1.44 -7.63 -6.60
CA ARG A 11 -2.22 -8.36 -7.60
C ARG A 11 -2.11 -7.70 -8.96
N GLU A 12 -2.31 -8.49 -10.00
CA GLU A 12 -2.59 -7.98 -11.33
C GLU A 12 -3.94 -7.25 -11.35
N VAL A 13 -4.01 -6.15 -12.09
CA VAL A 13 -5.26 -5.42 -12.33
C VAL A 13 -5.40 -5.04 -13.79
N VAL A 14 -6.61 -5.18 -14.32
CA VAL A 14 -6.95 -4.67 -15.66
C VAL A 14 -7.37 -3.22 -15.51
N TYR A 15 -6.69 -2.33 -16.21
CA TYR A 15 -7.05 -0.92 -16.25
C TYR A 15 -7.32 -0.48 -17.68
N ALA A 16 -8.49 0.12 -17.91
CA ALA A 16 -8.98 0.40 -19.27
C ALA A 16 -8.04 1.31 -20.09
N ARG A 17 -7.22 2.14 -19.43
CA ARG A 17 -6.34 3.11 -20.11
C ARG A 17 -4.86 2.74 -20.10
N LYS A 18 -4.45 1.69 -19.36
CA LYS A 18 -3.04 1.32 -19.21
C LYS A 18 -2.89 -0.21 -19.14
N PRO A 19 -2.04 -0.81 -19.99
CA PRO A 19 -1.78 -2.23 -19.94
C PRO A 19 -0.89 -2.61 -18.74
N TYR A 20 -0.72 -3.91 -18.50
CA TYR A 20 0.30 -4.47 -17.59
C TYR A 20 0.34 -3.84 -16.19
N CYS A 21 -0.84 -3.57 -15.62
CA CYS A 21 -0.96 -2.93 -14.33
C CYS A 21 -0.94 -3.94 -13.18
N LEU A 22 -0.31 -3.53 -12.08
CA LEU A 22 -0.37 -4.19 -10.79
C LEU A 22 -0.85 -3.20 -9.72
N GLU A 23 -1.44 -3.73 -8.66
CA GLU A 23 -1.93 -2.95 -7.53
C GLU A 23 -1.35 -3.45 -6.21
N LEU A 24 -0.75 -2.54 -5.45
CA LEU A 24 -0.43 -2.74 -4.03
C LEU A 24 -1.61 -2.27 -3.19
N TYR A 25 -2.13 -3.16 -2.35
CA TYR A 25 -3.29 -2.91 -1.51
C TYR A 25 -3.14 -3.56 -0.14
N ASN A 26 -3.86 -3.04 0.86
CA ASN A 26 -3.96 -3.69 2.17
C ASN A 26 -5.22 -4.58 2.21
N PRO A 27 -5.09 -5.92 2.32
CA PRO A 27 -6.25 -6.81 2.34
C PRO A 27 -7.10 -6.68 3.63
N ASN A 28 -6.46 -6.34 4.76
CA ASN A 28 -7.08 -6.32 6.10
C ASN A 28 -7.75 -4.99 6.44
N SER A 29 -7.52 -3.94 5.64
CA SER A 29 -8.00 -2.58 5.92
C SER A 29 -8.47 -1.87 4.66
N ARG A 30 -9.49 -2.43 3.98
CA ARG A 30 -10.16 -1.75 2.86
C ARG A 30 -10.61 -0.34 3.28
N GLY A 31 -10.30 0.65 2.45
CA GLY A 31 -10.68 2.05 2.69
C GLY A 31 -9.65 2.87 3.50
N GLN A 32 -8.64 2.22 4.11
CA GLN A 32 -7.62 2.92 4.88
C GLN A 32 -6.41 3.27 4.02
N LYS A 33 -5.73 4.37 4.39
CA LYS A 33 -4.50 4.80 3.72
C LYS A 33 -3.36 3.83 4.02
N ILE A 34 -2.57 3.52 3.00
CA ILE A 34 -1.33 2.76 3.15
C ILE A 34 -0.28 3.70 3.73
N LYS A 35 0.43 3.23 4.77
CA LYS A 35 1.56 3.95 5.35
C LYS A 35 2.63 4.11 4.27
N ALA A 36 2.97 5.35 3.94
CA ALA A 36 4.00 5.69 2.97
C ALA A 36 4.45 7.14 3.18
N CYS A 37 5.58 7.53 2.59
CA CYS A 37 5.97 8.93 2.53
C CYS A 37 6.40 9.35 1.11
N LYS A 38 6.27 10.64 0.81
CA LYS A 38 6.81 11.26 -0.41
C LYS A 38 7.45 12.60 -0.07
N THR A 39 8.39 13.01 -0.91
CA THR A 39 8.98 14.33 -0.87
C THR A 39 8.18 15.24 -1.79
N GLU A 40 7.80 16.43 -1.31
CA GLU A 40 7.17 17.46 -2.12
C GLU A 40 8.22 18.29 -2.88
N THR A 41 7.78 19.12 -3.82
CA THR A 41 8.68 19.93 -4.65
C THR A 41 9.51 20.93 -3.85
N ASP A 42 9.05 21.31 -2.65
CA ASP A 42 9.76 22.17 -1.71
C ASP A 42 10.74 21.41 -0.78
N GLY A 43 10.91 20.10 -1.00
CA GLY A 43 11.83 19.25 -0.23
C GLY A 43 11.25 18.67 1.06
N ARG A 44 10.03 19.04 1.47
CA ARG A 44 9.40 18.48 2.68
C ARG A 44 8.97 17.03 2.46
N VAL A 45 9.17 16.20 3.48
CA VAL A 45 8.66 14.82 3.49
C VAL A 45 7.28 14.81 4.13
N VAL A 46 6.28 14.30 3.40
CA VAL A 46 4.89 14.20 3.84
C VAL A 46 4.35 12.78 3.70
N GLU A 47 3.32 12.46 4.48
CA GLU A 47 2.66 11.15 4.42
C GLU A 47 1.92 10.94 3.08
N GLY A 48 1.95 9.71 2.58
CA GLY A 48 1.17 9.28 1.42
C GLY A 48 -0.34 9.33 1.70
N LYS A 49 -1.13 9.62 0.65
CA LYS A 49 -2.60 9.73 0.76
C LYS A 49 -3.35 8.58 0.07
N HIS A 50 -2.63 7.59 -0.43
CA HIS A 50 -3.18 6.52 -1.26
C HIS A 50 -3.74 5.37 -0.41
N GLN A 51 -4.88 4.84 -0.81
CA GLN A 51 -5.45 3.60 -0.25
C GLN A 51 -4.93 2.35 -0.97
N SER A 52 -4.53 2.52 -2.24
CA SER A 52 -3.79 1.54 -3.02
C SER A 52 -2.86 2.25 -3.99
N TYR A 53 -1.81 1.56 -4.44
CA TYR A 53 -0.88 2.05 -5.45
C TYR A 53 -1.01 1.22 -6.71
N MET A 54 -1.45 1.87 -7.79
CA MET A 54 -1.49 1.27 -9.12
C MET A 54 -0.20 1.61 -9.87
N ILE A 55 0.47 0.59 -10.38
CA ILE A 55 1.74 0.70 -11.09
C ILE A 55 1.60 0.00 -12.44
N CYS A 56 2.09 0.62 -13.50
CA CYS A 56 2.08 0.10 -14.86
C CYS A 56 3.51 -0.28 -15.24
N ALA A 57 3.73 -1.51 -15.67
CA ALA A 57 5.00 -1.93 -16.27
C ALA A 57 5.02 -1.61 -17.78
N ALA A 58 6.19 -1.74 -18.42
CA ALA A 58 6.28 -1.57 -19.87
C ALA A 58 5.83 -2.83 -20.63
N THR A 59 6.00 -4.02 -20.03
CA THR A 59 5.56 -5.31 -20.60
C THR A 59 4.85 -6.19 -19.57
N ALA A 60 4.22 -7.27 -20.05
CA ALA A 60 3.58 -8.26 -19.19
C ALA A 60 4.60 -9.01 -18.32
N GLU A 61 5.74 -9.39 -18.90
CA GLU A 61 6.80 -10.13 -18.23
C GLU A 61 7.43 -9.31 -17.11
N GLU A 62 7.63 -8.01 -17.34
CA GLU A 62 8.09 -7.10 -16.29
C GLU A 62 7.07 -6.99 -15.16
N ARG A 63 5.78 -6.83 -15.47
CA ARG A 63 4.71 -6.79 -14.45
C ARG A 63 4.75 -8.06 -13.60
N ASP A 64 4.85 -9.22 -14.23
CA ASP A 64 4.81 -10.50 -13.53
C ASP A 64 6.06 -10.67 -12.64
N THR A 65 7.24 -10.30 -13.14
CA THR A 65 8.48 -10.26 -12.36
C THR A 65 8.37 -9.33 -11.14
N TRP A 66 7.77 -8.14 -11.33
CA TRP A 66 7.50 -7.20 -10.24
C TRP A 66 6.54 -7.79 -9.21
N ILE A 67 5.45 -8.42 -9.65
CA ILE A 67 4.48 -9.08 -8.77
C ILE A 67 5.17 -10.15 -7.93
N GLU A 68 5.97 -11.02 -8.55
CA GLU A 68 6.70 -12.09 -7.85
C GLU A 68 7.69 -11.54 -6.84
N SER A 69 8.52 -10.58 -7.25
CA SER A 69 9.53 -9.96 -6.39
C SER A 69 8.91 -9.27 -5.18
N ILE A 70 7.80 -8.55 -5.38
CA ILE A 70 7.06 -7.90 -4.29
C ILE A 70 6.45 -8.96 -3.37
N ARG A 71 5.83 -10.02 -3.90
CA ARG A 71 5.28 -11.12 -3.08
C ARG A 71 6.33 -11.76 -2.20
N ALA A 72 7.51 -12.01 -2.74
CA ALA A 72 8.63 -12.58 -2.00
C ALA A 72 9.17 -11.63 -0.92
N SER A 73 9.05 -10.31 -1.12
CA SER A 73 9.57 -9.29 -0.22
C SER A 73 8.58 -8.81 0.84
N ILE A 74 7.30 -9.21 0.77
CA ILE A 74 6.29 -8.84 1.76
C ILE A 74 6.59 -9.56 3.08
N THR A 75 6.84 -8.79 4.13
CA THR A 75 6.92 -9.29 5.50
C THR A 75 5.52 -9.30 6.12
N LYS A 76 5.13 -10.45 6.68
CA LYS A 76 3.92 -10.56 7.52
C LYS A 76 4.37 -10.50 8.97
N ASP A 77 3.97 -9.44 9.67
CA ASP A 77 4.24 -9.30 11.10
C ASP A 77 3.04 -9.84 11.89
N PRO A 78 3.20 -10.88 12.73
CA PRO A 78 2.10 -11.48 13.49
C PRO A 78 1.40 -10.51 14.48
N PHE A 79 2.08 -9.44 14.89
CA PHE A 79 1.58 -8.47 15.86
C PHE A 79 0.92 -7.26 15.21
N TYR A 80 1.15 -7.03 13.92
CA TYR A 80 0.62 -5.87 13.20
C TYR A 80 -0.91 -5.83 13.17
N ASP A 81 -1.55 -6.98 12.95
CA ASP A 81 -3.03 -7.05 12.96
C ASP A 81 -3.57 -6.69 14.35
N LEU A 82 -2.92 -7.16 15.43
CA LEU A 82 -3.30 -6.83 16.82
C LEU A 82 -3.17 -5.34 17.13
N VAL A 83 -2.06 -4.71 16.72
CA VAL A 83 -1.83 -3.27 16.92
C VAL A 83 -2.79 -2.42 16.08
N SER A 84 -3.05 -2.83 14.84
CA SER A 84 -3.94 -2.12 13.92
C SER A 84 -5.38 -2.10 14.43
N VAL A 85 -5.88 -3.23 14.95
CA VAL A 85 -7.20 -3.30 15.59
C VAL A 85 -7.28 -2.36 16.80
N ARG A 86 -6.23 -2.31 17.63
CA ARG A 86 -6.19 -1.46 18.82
C ARG A 86 -6.17 0.03 18.46
N LYS A 87 -5.37 0.43 17.47
CA LYS A 87 -5.36 1.82 16.97
C LYS A 87 -6.74 2.27 16.48
N LYS A 88 -7.45 1.44 15.70
CA LYS A 88 -8.81 1.75 15.23
C LYS A 88 -9.80 1.98 16.38
N LYS A 89 -9.73 1.16 17.44
CA LYS A 89 -10.61 1.31 18.61
C LYS A 89 -10.34 2.59 19.39
N VAL A 90 -9.07 2.95 19.60
CA VAL A 90 -8.70 4.15 20.36
C VAL A 90 -9.06 5.43 19.61
N ILE A 91 -8.85 5.48 18.29
CA ILE A 91 -9.19 6.66 17.47
C ILE A 91 -10.72 6.90 17.44
N ASN A 92 -11.53 5.84 17.43
CA ASN A 92 -12.99 5.96 17.47
C ASN A 92 -13.55 6.30 18.87
N GLN A 93 -12.71 6.31 19.91
CA GLN A 93 -13.09 6.66 21.29
C GLN A 93 -12.61 8.04 21.73
N ALA A 94 -11.81 8.72 20.91
CA ALA A 94 -11.43 10.10 21.20
C ALA A 94 -12.66 11.02 21.05
N PRO A 95 -13.02 11.83 22.06
CA PRO A 95 -14.01 12.88 21.89
C PRO A 95 -13.55 13.79 20.75
N GLN A 96 -14.46 14.12 19.83
CA GLN A 96 -14.25 15.26 18.94
C GLN A 96 -14.40 16.52 19.82
N ASP A 97 -13.29 17.16 20.15
CA ASP A 97 -13.27 18.55 20.62
C ASP A 97 -13.51 19.50 19.44
#